data_AF-A0A6L8EWK4-F1
#
_entry.id   AF-A0A6L8EWK4-F1
#
_cell.length_a   1.000
_cell.length_b   1.000
_cell.length_c   1.000
_cell.angle_alpha   90.00
_cell.angle_beta   90.00
_cell.angle_gamma   90.00
#
_symmetry.space_group_name_H-M   'P 1'
#
loop_
_entity.id
_entity.type
_entity.pdbx_description
1 polymer ?
#
loop_
_entity_poly.entity_id
_entity_poly.type
_entity_poly.pdbx_seq_one_letter_code
_entity_poly.pdbx_strand_id
1 'polypeptide(L)'
;MQYKLLEMVLGKAAWLRKQFGELQMPHPAYPTWPSPKQLAKLDRMRFPSYQGAQTPEALIAEFDEAFLQSYPQSVDWDTRYPKQKWIQSLLEKGAHFKNASDYSYYLQLRRDLLEKQHQSDEWRSGKYGIPITTDFQEYENGFIERKIWENRMLRKVSAENTNTPLTTIFFPSNYPDKYLPVIGKMTYIRRGEGSSLKTWGTTLTQEQRDDLLYRGKHPEDIEIVYIDGSYNLLSEPPKPYNREQWIQENAYITEMDGIPLTPGNYEDVLGQPMPERWKKWYETEHATRNQGIVSAPDTETLRAAARDAMKTEQTRFQQGLRELERFVNMSDAEFEAELQRRFTPQLPELPTIQRLENQLWSEAQSARMTPARFQAALKILEKYGSEEGMRKLRQADPKAAAEVKQILGGAATPGESSQPFMKSKPEDQRRPPRPNAP
;
A
#
# COMPACT_ATOMS: atom_id res chain seq x y z
N MET A 1 54.02 -11.63 -2.53
CA MET A 1 53.15 -11.19 -1.41
C MET A 1 52.03 -10.25 -1.87
N GLN A 2 52.29 -9.28 -2.75
CA GLN A 2 51.28 -8.30 -3.20
C GLN A 2 50.10 -8.91 -3.99
N TYR A 3 50.30 -9.99 -4.76
CA TYR A 3 49.21 -10.67 -5.49
C TYR A 3 48.19 -11.40 -4.59
N LYS A 4 48.63 -11.95 -3.44
CA LYS A 4 47.73 -12.62 -2.49
C LYS A 4 46.81 -11.66 -1.74
N LEU A 5 47.28 -10.42 -1.53
CA LEU A 5 46.46 -9.36 -0.93
C LEU A 5 45.37 -8.90 -1.90
N LEU A 6 45.69 -8.81 -3.20
CA LEU A 6 44.74 -8.41 -4.24
C LEU A 6 43.61 -9.45 -4.43
N GLU A 7 43.93 -10.75 -4.39
CA GLU A 7 42.91 -11.81 -4.43
C GLU A 7 42.02 -11.84 -3.18
N MET A 8 42.58 -11.57 -2.00
CA MET A 8 41.79 -11.44 -0.77
C MET A 8 40.84 -10.26 -0.81
N VAL A 9 41.30 -9.10 -1.32
CA VAL A 9 40.48 -7.88 -1.43
C VAL A 9 39.39 -8.04 -2.49
N LEU A 10 39.70 -8.64 -3.65
CA LEU A 10 38.72 -8.90 -4.70
C LEU A 10 37.72 -9.99 -4.29
N GLY A 11 38.15 -11.02 -3.55
CA GLY A 11 37.27 -12.03 -2.96
C GLY A 11 36.32 -11.46 -1.91
N LYS A 12 36.81 -10.57 -1.03
CA LYS A 12 35.97 -9.85 -0.05
C LYS A 12 35.00 -8.87 -0.74
N ALA A 13 35.44 -8.17 -1.78
CA ALA A 13 34.58 -7.25 -2.54
C ALA A 13 33.49 -7.97 -3.34
N ALA A 14 33.77 -9.16 -3.88
CA ALA A 14 32.77 -10.01 -4.53
C ALA A 14 31.78 -10.61 -3.52
N TRP A 15 32.25 -11.00 -2.33
CA TRP A 15 31.40 -11.47 -1.23
C TRP A 15 30.50 -10.34 -0.68
N LEU A 16 31.04 -9.13 -0.51
CA LEU A 16 30.27 -7.95 -0.10
C LEU A 16 29.30 -7.48 -1.19
N ARG A 17 29.66 -7.51 -2.48
CA ARG A 17 28.68 -7.24 -3.56
C ARG A 17 27.56 -8.27 -3.61
N LYS A 18 27.84 -9.53 -3.26
CA LYS A 18 26.81 -10.58 -3.16
C LYS A 18 25.92 -10.41 -1.92
N GLN A 19 26.45 -9.86 -0.82
CA GLN A 19 25.69 -9.60 0.42
C GLN A 19 24.93 -8.25 0.41
N PHE A 20 25.47 -7.23 -0.27
CA PHE A 20 24.93 -5.86 -0.26
C PHE A 20 24.31 -5.44 -1.61
N GLY A 21 24.56 -6.16 -2.70
CA GLY A 21 23.87 -5.95 -3.98
C GLY A 21 22.39 -6.37 -3.98
N GLU A 22 21.96 -7.09 -2.94
CA GLU A 22 20.55 -7.42 -2.67
C GLU A 22 19.88 -6.46 -1.67
N LEU A 23 20.65 -5.54 -1.06
CA LEU A 23 20.13 -4.47 -0.21
C LEU A 23 19.77 -3.25 -1.07
N GLN A 24 18.77 -3.41 -1.94
CA GLN A 24 17.86 -2.28 -2.18
C GLN A 24 17.26 -1.96 -0.81
N MET A 25 17.64 -0.82 -0.23
CA MET A 25 16.92 -0.26 0.90
C MET A 25 15.45 -0.19 0.47
N PRO A 26 14.55 -0.97 1.08
CA PRO A 26 13.15 -0.83 0.75
C PRO A 26 12.77 0.60 1.13
N HIS A 27 12.25 1.36 0.16
CA HIS A 27 11.23 2.37 0.46
C HIS A 27 10.36 1.78 1.57
N PRO A 28 10.06 2.49 2.70
CA PRO A 28 9.30 1.89 3.79
C PRO A 28 8.08 1.22 3.20
N ALA A 29 8.16 -0.10 3.09
CA ALA A 29 7.20 -0.87 2.36
C ALA A 29 6.00 -0.83 3.28
N TYR A 30 5.02 -0.01 2.93
CA TYR A 30 3.67 -0.18 3.44
C TYR A 30 3.41 -1.68 3.41
N PRO A 31 2.96 -2.30 4.52
CA PRO A 31 2.75 -3.73 4.55
C PRO A 31 1.81 -4.07 3.39
N THR A 32 2.40 -4.66 2.35
CA THR A 32 1.67 -5.15 1.19
C THR A 32 0.73 -6.22 1.70
N TRP A 33 -0.43 -6.37 1.07
CA TRP A 33 -1.32 -7.48 1.34
C TRP A 33 -0.50 -8.76 1.50
N PRO A 34 -0.71 -9.56 2.57
CA PRO A 34 0.00 -10.82 2.72
C PRO A 34 -0.11 -11.54 1.38
N SER A 35 1.04 -11.92 0.84
CA SER A 35 1.09 -12.60 -0.45
C SER A 35 0.09 -13.75 -0.46
N PRO A 36 -0.45 -14.17 -1.61
CA PRO A 36 -1.31 -15.35 -1.68
C PRO A 36 -0.73 -16.57 -0.96
N LYS A 37 0.61 -16.69 -0.85
CA LYS A 37 1.30 -17.70 -0.02
C LYS A 37 1.15 -17.48 1.50
N GLN A 38 1.23 -16.24 1.97
CA GLN A 38 0.99 -15.90 3.38
C GLN A 38 -0.49 -16.02 3.75
N LEU A 39 -1.40 -15.59 2.87
CA LEU A 39 -2.84 -15.84 3.03
C LEU A 39 -3.13 -17.34 3.03
N ALA A 40 -2.57 -18.14 2.12
CA ALA A 40 -2.73 -19.59 2.13
C ALA A 40 -2.08 -20.27 3.34
N LYS A 41 -1.00 -19.72 3.91
CA LYS A 41 -0.42 -20.20 5.18
C LYS A 41 -1.33 -19.88 6.36
N LEU A 42 -1.95 -18.70 6.38
CA LEU A 42 -2.99 -18.32 7.34
C LEU A 42 -4.27 -19.16 7.16
N ASP A 43 -4.63 -19.52 5.93
CA ASP A 43 -5.80 -20.35 5.62
C ASP A 43 -5.57 -21.83 5.99
N ARG A 44 -4.32 -22.32 5.85
CA ARG A 44 -3.89 -23.66 6.30
C ARG A 44 -3.76 -23.77 7.82
N MET A 45 -3.48 -22.67 8.50
CA MET A 45 -3.75 -22.56 9.92
C MET A 45 -5.27 -22.48 10.05
N ARG A 46 -5.95 -23.63 10.07
CA ARG A 46 -7.39 -23.70 10.35
C ARG A 46 -7.64 -22.99 11.68
N PHE A 47 -7.93 -21.69 11.61
CA PHE A 47 -8.35 -20.96 12.79
C PHE A 47 -9.66 -21.63 13.20
N PRO A 48 -9.76 -22.13 14.44
CA PRO A 48 -10.97 -22.76 14.91
C PRO A 48 -12.13 -21.78 14.66
N SER A 49 -13.23 -22.30 14.11
CA SER A 49 -14.40 -21.47 13.84
C SER A 49 -14.95 -20.98 15.18
N TYR A 50 -14.92 -19.68 15.39
CA TYR A 50 -15.50 -18.99 16.52
C TYR A 50 -17.01 -19.22 16.58
N GLN A 51 -17.47 -19.77 17.71
CA GLN A 51 -18.89 -20.04 18.00
C GLN A 51 -19.43 -19.12 19.10
N GLY A 52 -18.64 -18.14 19.55
CA GLY A 52 -19.04 -17.20 20.60
C GLY A 52 -20.03 -16.15 20.12
N ALA A 53 -20.43 -15.27 21.04
CA ALA A 53 -21.38 -14.21 20.75
C ALA A 53 -20.84 -13.24 19.69
N GLN A 54 -21.69 -12.87 18.72
CA GLN A 54 -21.35 -11.87 17.71
C GLN A 54 -21.60 -10.46 18.26
N THR A 55 -20.89 -10.10 19.33
CA THR A 55 -20.91 -8.74 19.91
C THR A 55 -19.53 -8.11 19.84
N PRO A 56 -19.41 -6.77 19.81
CA PRO A 56 -18.12 -6.09 19.78
C PRO A 56 -17.19 -6.54 20.91
N GLU A 57 -17.69 -6.67 22.14
CA GLU A 57 -16.89 -7.03 23.32
C GLU A 57 -16.32 -8.44 23.21
N ALA A 58 -17.15 -9.39 22.76
CA ALA A 58 -16.75 -10.78 22.64
C ALA A 58 -15.74 -10.99 21.51
N LEU A 59 -15.92 -10.29 20.38
CA LEU A 59 -14.99 -10.34 19.24
C LEU A 59 -13.65 -9.66 19.56
N ILE A 60 -13.66 -8.53 20.28
CA ILE A 60 -12.44 -7.86 20.74
C ILE A 60 -11.70 -8.76 21.74
N ALA A 61 -12.40 -9.32 22.72
CA ALA A 61 -11.79 -10.20 23.72
C ALA A 61 -11.13 -11.43 23.09
N GLU A 62 -11.74 -12.00 22.04
CA GLU A 62 -11.22 -13.18 21.36
C GLU A 62 -10.03 -12.88 20.43
N PHE A 63 -10.11 -11.82 19.63
CA PHE A 63 -9.20 -11.66 18.48
C PHE A 63 -8.22 -10.49 18.57
N ASP A 64 -8.45 -9.52 19.46
CA ASP A 64 -7.74 -8.24 19.41
C ASP A 64 -6.25 -8.37 19.76
N GLU A 65 -5.90 -9.26 20.70
CA GLU A 65 -4.49 -9.52 21.04
C GLU A 65 -3.70 -10.05 19.84
N ALA A 66 -4.22 -11.06 19.15
CA ALA A 66 -3.60 -11.63 17.95
C ALA A 66 -3.53 -10.60 16.80
N PHE A 67 -4.56 -9.76 16.66
CA PHE A 67 -4.57 -8.68 15.69
C PHE A 67 -3.46 -7.65 15.97
N LEU A 68 -3.35 -7.18 17.22
CA LEU A 68 -2.38 -6.15 17.62
C LEU A 68 -0.93 -6.60 17.46
N GLN A 69 -0.65 -7.90 17.61
CA GLN A 69 0.67 -8.47 17.32
C GLN A 69 1.05 -8.37 15.84
N SER A 70 0.08 -8.43 14.94
CA SER A 70 0.30 -8.42 13.49
C SER A 70 0.16 -7.02 12.87
N TYR A 71 -0.66 -6.16 13.49
CA TYR A 71 -1.03 -4.84 13.00
C TYR A 71 -1.10 -3.86 14.17
N PRO A 72 0.01 -3.18 14.52
CA PRO A 72 -0.03 -2.13 15.53
C PRO A 72 -1.04 -1.06 15.09
N GLN A 73 -2.02 -0.76 15.95
CA GLN A 73 -3.06 0.20 15.63
C GLN A 73 -2.49 1.61 15.58
N SER A 74 -2.88 2.38 14.58
CA SER A 74 -2.61 3.81 14.54
C SER A 74 -3.71 4.56 15.31
N VAL A 75 -3.32 5.60 16.05
CA VAL A 75 -4.23 6.50 16.78
C VAL A 75 -5.29 7.10 15.85
N ASP A 76 -4.94 7.35 14.59
CA ASP A 76 -5.84 7.96 13.62
C ASP A 76 -7.04 7.05 13.31
N TRP A 77 -6.82 5.74 13.27
CA TRP A 77 -7.86 4.76 12.97
C TRP A 77 -8.92 4.72 14.06
N ASP A 78 -8.48 4.63 15.32
CA ASP A 78 -9.40 4.55 16.46
C ASP A 78 -10.04 5.90 16.80
N THR A 79 -9.42 7.01 16.40
CA THR A 79 -10.03 8.34 16.51
C THR A 79 -11.21 8.49 15.56
N ARG A 80 -11.06 8.08 14.29
CA ARG A 80 -12.12 8.21 13.28
C ARG A 80 -13.13 7.08 13.34
N TYR A 81 -12.66 5.86 13.52
CA TYR A 81 -13.45 4.63 13.53
C TYR A 81 -13.18 3.85 14.83
N PRO A 82 -13.74 4.31 15.97
CA PRO A 82 -13.57 3.62 17.25
C PRO A 82 -13.94 2.15 17.13
N LYS A 83 -12.98 1.26 17.43
CA LYS A 83 -13.07 -0.19 17.19
C LYS A 83 -14.41 -0.82 17.56
N GLN A 84 -14.91 -0.55 18.76
CA GLN A 84 -16.18 -1.10 19.26
C GLN A 84 -17.37 -0.64 18.40
N LYS A 85 -17.44 0.65 18.06
CA LYS A 85 -18.49 1.20 17.19
C LYS A 85 -18.39 0.68 15.76
N TRP A 86 -17.17 0.52 15.26
CA TRP A 86 -16.89 -0.04 13.95
C TRP A 86 -17.35 -1.50 13.83
N ILE A 87 -17.01 -2.34 14.80
CA ILE A 87 -17.47 -3.74 14.82
C ILE A 87 -19.00 -3.79 14.93
N GLN A 88 -19.59 -2.94 15.78
CA GLN A 88 -21.04 -2.84 15.90
C GLN A 88 -21.72 -2.50 14.56
N SER A 89 -21.23 -1.50 13.83
CA SER A 89 -21.82 -1.10 12.54
C SER A 89 -21.68 -2.20 11.47
N LEU A 90 -20.56 -2.94 11.48
CA LEU A 90 -20.38 -4.09 10.60
C LEU A 90 -21.39 -5.20 10.89
N LEU A 91 -21.61 -5.53 12.17
CA LEU A 91 -22.58 -6.53 12.60
C LEU A 91 -24.01 -6.12 12.20
N GLU A 92 -24.37 -4.85 12.39
CA GLU A 92 -25.68 -4.29 11.97
C GLU A 92 -25.89 -4.39 10.45
N LYS A 93 -24.82 -4.26 9.67
CA LYS A 93 -24.82 -4.45 8.20
C LYS A 93 -24.74 -5.93 7.78
N GLY A 94 -24.79 -6.86 8.74
CA GLY A 94 -24.82 -8.30 8.48
C GLY A 94 -23.45 -8.93 8.22
N ALA A 95 -22.37 -8.29 8.68
CA ALA A 95 -21.08 -8.96 8.80
C ALA A 95 -21.19 -10.08 9.84
N HIS A 96 -20.41 -11.15 9.63
CA HIS A 96 -20.36 -12.28 10.55
C HIS A 96 -18.90 -12.72 10.69
N PHE A 97 -18.40 -12.88 11.91
CA PHE A 97 -17.00 -13.15 12.20
C PHE A 97 -16.84 -14.61 12.62
N LYS A 98 -16.26 -15.45 11.76
CA LYS A 98 -16.05 -16.87 12.03
C LYS A 98 -14.66 -17.15 12.58
N ASN A 99 -13.68 -16.29 12.36
CA ASN A 99 -12.31 -16.50 12.81
C ASN A 99 -11.51 -15.18 12.84
N ALA A 100 -10.26 -15.28 13.27
CA ALA A 100 -9.33 -14.15 13.35
C ALA A 100 -9.06 -13.49 11.98
N SER A 101 -9.13 -14.25 10.87
CA SER A 101 -8.95 -13.71 9.53
C SER A 101 -10.07 -12.75 9.15
N ASP A 102 -11.33 -13.09 9.48
CA ASP A 102 -12.47 -12.21 9.27
C ASP A 102 -12.35 -10.91 10.09
N TYR A 103 -11.99 -11.06 11.35
CA TYR A 103 -11.77 -9.93 12.26
C TYR A 103 -10.69 -9.00 11.70
N SER A 104 -9.55 -9.57 11.31
CA SER A 104 -8.44 -8.83 10.72
C SER A 104 -8.84 -8.13 9.42
N TYR A 105 -9.53 -8.83 8.52
CA TYR A 105 -10.02 -8.29 7.25
C TYR A 105 -10.91 -7.06 7.49
N TYR A 106 -11.92 -7.20 8.35
CA TYR A 106 -12.87 -6.11 8.60
C TYR A 106 -12.26 -4.93 9.38
N LEU A 107 -11.29 -5.16 10.26
CA LEU A 107 -10.58 -4.06 10.93
C LEU A 107 -9.66 -3.30 9.99
N GLN A 108 -9.07 -3.96 8.99
CA GLN A 108 -8.21 -3.31 7.98
C GLN A 108 -9.00 -2.36 7.07
N LEU A 109 -10.30 -2.61 6.87
CA LEU A 109 -11.16 -1.70 6.07
C LEU A 109 -11.18 -0.26 6.63
N ARG A 110 -10.93 -0.06 7.93
CA ARG A 110 -10.80 1.28 8.53
C ARG A 110 -9.65 2.06 7.92
N ARG A 111 -8.50 1.40 7.73
CA ARG A 111 -7.33 2.00 7.08
C ARG A 111 -7.65 2.33 5.62
N ASP A 112 -8.21 1.36 4.90
CA ASP A 112 -8.53 1.53 3.48
C ASP A 112 -9.52 2.69 3.27
N LEU A 113 -10.47 2.90 4.17
CA LEU A 113 -11.39 4.03 4.13
C LEU A 113 -10.70 5.38 4.40
N LEU A 114 -9.76 5.44 5.35
CA LEU A 114 -8.98 6.67 5.58
C LEU A 114 -8.16 7.05 4.36
N GLU A 115 -7.51 6.07 3.71
CA GLU A 115 -6.76 6.31 2.48
C GLU A 115 -7.68 6.82 1.36
N LYS A 116 -8.87 6.24 1.23
CA LYS A 116 -9.86 6.61 0.22
C LYS A 116 -10.51 7.95 0.45
N GLN A 117 -10.60 8.42 1.69
CA GLN A 117 -11.18 9.73 2.02
C GLN A 117 -10.51 10.87 1.25
N HIS A 118 -9.21 10.73 0.98
CA HIS A 118 -8.42 11.73 0.25
C HIS A 118 -8.38 11.50 -1.28
N GLN A 119 -9.07 10.48 -1.80
CA GLN A 119 -9.08 10.09 -3.21
C GLN A 119 -10.47 10.32 -3.83
N SER A 120 -10.87 11.59 -3.98
CA SER A 120 -12.21 11.95 -4.48
C SER A 120 -12.61 11.31 -5.79
N ASP A 121 -11.65 11.13 -6.69
CA ASP A 121 -11.89 10.51 -7.98
C ASP A 121 -12.28 9.04 -7.85
N GLU A 122 -11.76 8.34 -6.83
CA GLU A 122 -12.09 6.94 -6.61
C GLU A 122 -13.52 6.78 -6.13
N TRP A 123 -13.92 7.47 -5.06
CA TRP A 123 -15.25 7.28 -4.50
C TRP A 123 -16.38 7.95 -5.29
N ARG A 124 -16.06 8.86 -6.22
CA ARG A 124 -17.02 9.41 -7.20
C ARG A 124 -17.14 8.59 -8.48
N SER A 125 -16.30 7.57 -8.68
CA SER A 125 -16.22 6.88 -9.97
C SER A 125 -17.29 5.81 -10.21
N GLY A 126 -18.04 5.40 -9.18
CA GLY A 126 -18.93 4.24 -9.28
C GLY A 126 -18.21 2.89 -9.29
N LYS A 127 -16.88 2.88 -9.10
CA LYS A 127 -16.08 1.65 -9.05
C LYS A 127 -16.58 0.71 -7.95
N TYR A 128 -16.36 -0.58 -8.19
CA TYR A 128 -16.78 -1.68 -7.31
C TYR A 128 -18.29 -1.80 -7.14
N GLY A 129 -19.06 -1.12 -8.00
CA GLY A 129 -20.53 -1.05 -7.92
C GLY A 129 -21.06 -0.29 -6.74
N ILE A 130 -20.23 0.55 -6.13
CA ILE A 130 -20.69 1.50 -5.13
C ILE A 130 -21.35 2.63 -5.92
N PRO A 131 -22.59 3.04 -5.61
CA PRO A 131 -23.25 4.13 -6.31
C PRO A 131 -22.38 5.39 -6.37
N ILE A 132 -22.41 6.07 -7.52
CA ILE A 132 -21.74 7.38 -7.65
C ILE A 132 -22.35 8.33 -6.62
N THR A 133 -21.50 8.91 -5.78
CA THR A 133 -21.93 9.85 -4.74
C THR A 133 -20.93 11.00 -4.59
N THR A 134 -21.43 12.15 -4.14
CA THR A 134 -20.62 13.30 -3.72
C THR A 134 -20.37 13.34 -2.21
N ASP A 135 -21.05 12.48 -1.45
CA ASP A 135 -20.90 12.34 0.00
C ASP A 135 -20.02 11.14 0.34
N PHE A 136 -18.91 11.40 1.03
CA PHE A 136 -18.01 10.33 1.46
C PHE A 136 -18.69 9.36 2.43
N GLN A 137 -19.66 9.80 3.23
CA GLN A 137 -20.37 8.91 4.16
C GLN A 137 -21.29 7.92 3.43
N GLU A 138 -21.90 8.32 2.31
CA GLU A 138 -22.64 7.40 1.44
C GLU A 138 -21.69 6.39 0.78
N TYR A 139 -20.51 6.84 0.33
CA TYR A 139 -19.49 5.96 -0.22
C TYR A 139 -18.99 4.96 0.82
N GLU A 140 -18.69 5.41 2.03
CA GLU A 140 -18.25 4.58 3.15
C GLU A 140 -19.24 3.45 3.41
N ASN A 141 -20.54 3.77 3.48
CA ASN A 141 -21.59 2.79 3.66
C ASN A 141 -21.62 1.76 2.52
N GLY A 142 -21.61 2.21 1.27
CA GLY A 142 -21.61 1.31 0.11
C GLY A 142 -20.34 0.46 0.02
N PHE A 143 -19.19 1.02 0.41
CA PHE A 143 -17.91 0.30 0.48
C PHE A 143 -17.96 -0.82 1.52
N ILE A 144 -18.46 -0.55 2.72
CA ILE A 144 -18.61 -1.56 3.77
C ILE A 144 -19.54 -2.69 3.32
N GLU A 145 -20.71 -2.35 2.78
CA GLU A 145 -21.68 -3.33 2.28
C GLU A 145 -21.09 -4.19 1.17
N ARG A 146 -20.34 -3.56 0.25
CA ARG A 146 -19.60 -4.26 -0.79
C ARG A 146 -18.62 -5.27 -0.21
N LYS A 147 -17.81 -4.88 0.78
CA LYS A 147 -16.80 -5.74 1.39
C LYS A 147 -17.41 -6.89 2.20
N ILE A 148 -18.55 -6.66 2.85
CA ILE A 148 -19.33 -7.72 3.50
C ILE A 148 -19.82 -8.74 2.47
N TRP A 149 -20.35 -8.27 1.33
CA TRP A 149 -20.80 -9.16 0.24
C TRP A 149 -19.62 -9.95 -0.37
N GLU A 150 -18.48 -9.30 -0.62
CA GLU A 150 -17.28 -9.96 -1.15
C GLU A 150 -16.80 -11.10 -0.23
N ASN A 151 -16.73 -10.83 1.09
CA ASN A 151 -16.36 -11.86 2.07
C ASN A 151 -17.41 -13.00 2.12
N ARG A 152 -18.71 -12.68 2.02
CA ARG A 152 -19.77 -13.70 1.95
C ARG A 152 -19.60 -14.60 0.73
N MET A 153 -19.29 -14.03 -0.45
CA MET A 153 -19.04 -14.82 -1.66
C MET A 153 -17.79 -15.69 -1.50
N LEU A 154 -16.70 -15.14 -0.94
CA LEU A 154 -15.46 -15.90 -0.66
C LEU A 154 -15.74 -17.14 0.18
N ARG A 155 -16.53 -16.99 1.24
CA ARG A 155 -16.92 -18.11 2.10
C ARG A 155 -17.81 -19.12 1.40
N LYS A 156 -18.77 -18.66 0.59
CA LYS A 156 -19.64 -19.56 -0.17
C LYS A 156 -18.79 -20.45 -1.08
N VAL A 157 -17.88 -19.85 -1.85
CA VAL A 157 -16.99 -20.59 -2.76
C VAL A 157 -16.04 -21.51 -1.98
N SER A 158 -15.46 -21.04 -0.86
CA SER A 158 -14.60 -21.88 -0.02
C SER A 158 -15.35 -23.08 0.57
N ALA A 159 -16.59 -22.90 1.03
CA ALA A 159 -17.42 -23.98 1.56
C ALA A 159 -17.85 -25.00 0.49
N GLU A 160 -18.04 -24.55 -0.76
CA GLU A 160 -18.33 -25.42 -1.90
C GLU A 160 -17.08 -26.19 -2.39
N ASN A 161 -15.87 -25.75 -2.00
CA ASN A 161 -14.59 -26.26 -2.51
C ASN A 161 -13.59 -26.63 -1.38
N THR A 162 -14.08 -27.26 -0.32
CA THR A 162 -13.29 -27.56 0.91
C THR A 162 -12.06 -28.44 0.71
N ASN A 163 -12.04 -29.24 -0.36
CA ASN A 163 -10.92 -30.15 -0.68
C ASN A 163 -9.89 -29.54 -1.63
N THR A 164 -10.11 -28.29 -2.08
CA THR A 164 -9.22 -27.65 -3.04
C THR A 164 -8.24 -26.72 -2.31
N PRO A 165 -6.92 -26.89 -2.49
CA PRO A 165 -5.91 -26.21 -1.67
C PRO A 165 -5.77 -24.70 -1.95
N LEU A 166 -6.38 -24.20 -3.01
CA LEU A 166 -6.39 -22.79 -3.36
C LEU A 166 -7.81 -22.41 -3.78
N THR A 167 -8.46 -21.58 -2.98
CA THR A 167 -9.77 -21.02 -3.33
C THR A 167 -9.72 -19.52 -3.06
N THR A 168 -9.83 -18.72 -4.12
CA THR A 168 -9.93 -17.26 -4.03
C THR A 168 -10.99 -16.75 -4.99
N ILE A 169 -11.29 -15.46 -4.95
CA ILE A 169 -12.27 -14.84 -5.82
C ILE A 169 -11.69 -13.55 -6.40
N PHE A 170 -11.87 -13.35 -7.70
CA PHE A 170 -11.66 -12.07 -8.33
C PHE A 170 -12.98 -11.31 -8.48
N PHE A 171 -12.99 -10.06 -8.03
CA PHE A 171 -14.13 -9.15 -8.14
C PHE A 171 -13.83 -8.04 -9.16
N PRO A 172 -14.37 -8.10 -10.39
CA PRO A 172 -14.18 -7.05 -11.37
C PRO A 172 -14.77 -5.72 -10.89
N SER A 173 -13.96 -4.66 -10.89
CA SER A 173 -14.37 -3.34 -10.41
C SER A 173 -15.55 -2.73 -11.16
N ASN A 174 -15.71 -3.09 -12.44
CA ASN A 174 -16.73 -2.50 -13.32
C ASN A 174 -17.98 -3.37 -13.47
N TYR A 175 -18.02 -4.54 -12.82
CA TYR A 175 -19.12 -5.51 -12.89
C TYR A 175 -19.39 -6.05 -11.48
N PRO A 176 -20.03 -5.24 -10.63
CA PRO A 176 -20.12 -5.53 -9.20
C PRO A 176 -20.93 -6.78 -8.87
N ASP A 177 -21.92 -7.10 -9.68
CA ASP A 177 -22.72 -8.32 -9.58
C ASP A 177 -21.93 -9.58 -9.93
N LYS A 178 -20.76 -9.44 -10.55
CA LYS A 178 -19.93 -10.55 -10.99
C LYS A 178 -18.80 -10.84 -10.01
N TYR A 179 -18.46 -12.11 -9.96
CA TYR A 179 -17.28 -12.60 -9.27
C TYR A 179 -16.78 -13.85 -9.99
N LEU A 180 -15.46 -14.06 -9.99
CA LEU A 180 -14.82 -15.19 -10.65
C LEU A 180 -14.11 -16.05 -9.60
N PRO A 181 -14.68 -17.20 -9.21
CA PRO A 181 -14.05 -18.10 -8.27
C PRO A 181 -12.83 -18.76 -8.91
N VAL A 182 -11.65 -18.54 -8.34
CA VAL A 182 -10.41 -19.20 -8.74
C VAL A 182 -10.20 -20.39 -7.82
N ILE A 183 -10.34 -21.59 -8.36
CA ILE A 183 -10.33 -22.85 -7.62
C ILE A 183 -9.18 -23.73 -8.15
N GLY A 184 -8.29 -24.18 -7.27
CA GLY A 184 -7.21 -25.10 -7.60
C GLY A 184 -6.23 -24.52 -8.60
N LYS A 185 -5.91 -25.28 -9.66
CA LYS A 185 -5.06 -24.84 -10.77
C LYS A 185 -5.91 -24.28 -11.91
N MET A 186 -6.75 -23.29 -11.62
CA MET A 186 -7.59 -22.63 -12.62
C MET A 186 -7.06 -21.23 -12.94
N THR A 187 -7.24 -20.81 -14.19
CA THR A 187 -6.95 -19.44 -14.66
C THR A 187 -8.05 -18.95 -15.61
N TYR A 188 -8.63 -17.81 -15.26
CA TYR A 188 -9.49 -17.06 -16.18
C TYR A 188 -8.66 -16.28 -17.18
N ILE A 189 -9.05 -16.34 -18.45
CA ILE A 189 -8.42 -15.62 -19.55
C ILE A 189 -9.44 -14.68 -20.19
N ARG A 190 -9.12 -13.39 -20.16
CA ARG A 190 -9.77 -12.39 -21.00
C ARG A 190 -8.79 -11.91 -22.05
N ARG A 191 -9.22 -11.94 -23.31
CA ARG A 191 -8.52 -11.25 -24.38
C ARG A 191 -8.89 -9.76 -24.32
N GLY A 192 -7.88 -8.91 -24.18
CA GLY A 192 -8.07 -7.47 -24.33
C GLY A 192 -8.23 -7.09 -25.79
N GLU A 193 -8.44 -5.81 -26.03
CA GLU A 193 -8.16 -5.24 -27.36
C GLU A 193 -6.65 -5.45 -27.64
N GLY A 194 -6.32 -6.02 -28.79
CA GLY A 194 -4.95 -6.45 -29.16
C GLY A 194 -4.55 -7.86 -28.71
N SER A 195 -3.23 -8.14 -28.65
CA SER A 195 -2.64 -9.41 -28.17
C SER A 195 -2.58 -9.50 -26.66
N SER A 196 -3.07 -8.49 -25.95
CA SER A 196 -2.97 -8.48 -24.49
C SER A 196 -3.86 -9.56 -23.89
N LEU A 197 -3.25 -10.46 -23.13
CA LEU A 197 -3.93 -11.52 -22.40
C LEU A 197 -3.91 -11.16 -20.92
N LYS A 198 -5.10 -10.87 -20.37
CA LYS A 198 -5.29 -10.66 -18.94
C LYS A 198 -5.65 -12.00 -18.30
N THR A 199 -4.90 -12.36 -17.27
CA THR A 199 -5.07 -13.60 -16.51
C THR A 199 -5.50 -13.30 -15.08
N TRP A 200 -6.37 -14.16 -14.52
CA TRP A 200 -6.68 -14.18 -13.09
C TRP A 200 -6.67 -15.61 -12.58
N GLY A 201 -5.86 -15.88 -11.57
CA GLY A 201 -5.73 -17.20 -10.95
C GLY A 201 -4.31 -17.73 -11.01
N THR A 202 -4.12 -18.96 -11.46
CA THR A 202 -2.80 -19.58 -11.57
C THR A 202 -1.93 -18.83 -12.57
N THR A 203 -0.73 -18.43 -12.16
CA THR A 203 0.20 -17.74 -13.05
C THR A 203 0.64 -18.66 -14.18
N LEU A 204 0.49 -18.19 -15.41
CA LEU A 204 0.97 -18.87 -16.61
C LEU A 204 2.41 -18.44 -16.92
N THR A 205 3.26 -19.36 -17.39
CA THR A 205 4.56 -18.99 -17.96
C THR A 205 4.38 -18.19 -19.24
N GLN A 206 5.40 -17.46 -19.68
CA GLN A 206 5.31 -16.71 -20.93
C GLN A 206 5.07 -17.65 -22.13
N GLU A 207 5.75 -18.80 -22.17
CA GLU A 207 5.53 -19.83 -23.19
C GLU A 207 4.06 -20.33 -23.20
N GLN A 208 3.48 -20.63 -22.03
CA GLN A 208 2.08 -21.02 -21.93
C GLN A 208 1.13 -19.92 -22.43
N ARG A 209 1.42 -18.66 -22.12
CA ARG A 209 0.63 -17.51 -22.62
C ARG A 209 0.71 -17.42 -24.13
N ASP A 210 1.90 -17.57 -24.71
CA ASP A 210 2.11 -17.51 -26.16
C ASP A 210 1.45 -18.69 -26.87
N ASP A 211 1.55 -19.90 -26.31
CA ASP A 211 0.90 -21.10 -26.83
C ASP A 211 -0.63 -20.97 -26.81
N LEU A 212 -1.20 -20.44 -25.73
CA LEU A 212 -2.63 -20.15 -25.63
C LEU A 212 -3.08 -19.10 -26.63
N LEU A 213 -2.28 -18.07 -26.82
CA LEU A 213 -2.63 -16.90 -27.61
C LEU A 213 -2.50 -17.16 -29.12
N TYR A 214 -1.39 -17.77 -29.54
CA TYR A 214 -1.02 -17.92 -30.95
C TYR A 214 -1.26 -19.33 -31.50
N ARG A 215 -1.26 -20.36 -30.64
CA ARG A 215 -1.43 -21.76 -31.07
C ARG A 215 -2.73 -22.38 -30.57
N GLY A 216 -3.43 -21.75 -29.63
CA GLY A 216 -4.61 -22.32 -28.98
C GLY A 216 -4.31 -23.56 -28.14
N LYS A 217 -3.06 -23.74 -27.72
CA LYS A 217 -2.64 -24.88 -26.92
C LYS A 217 -2.85 -24.57 -25.44
N HIS A 218 -3.62 -25.42 -24.76
CA HIS A 218 -3.84 -25.28 -23.32
C HIS A 218 -2.73 -26.01 -22.54
N PRO A 219 -2.24 -25.45 -21.42
CA PRO A 219 -1.39 -26.19 -20.50
C PRO A 219 -2.15 -27.40 -19.91
N GLU A 220 -1.49 -28.55 -19.79
CA GLU A 220 -2.12 -29.79 -19.34
C GLU A 220 -2.52 -29.77 -17.85
N ASP A 221 -1.81 -28.99 -17.03
CA ASP A 221 -1.98 -28.98 -15.58
C ASP A 221 -2.77 -27.78 -15.06
N ILE A 222 -3.26 -26.89 -15.93
CA ILE A 222 -4.01 -25.70 -15.56
C ILE A 222 -5.32 -25.65 -16.34
N GLU A 223 -6.43 -25.56 -15.64
CA GLU A 223 -7.75 -25.35 -16.22
C GLU A 223 -7.88 -23.91 -16.74
N ILE A 224 -8.13 -23.78 -18.03
CA ILE A 224 -8.28 -22.48 -18.69
C ILE A 224 -9.76 -22.17 -18.90
N VAL A 225 -10.22 -21.07 -18.31
CA VAL A 225 -11.60 -20.59 -18.44
C VAL A 225 -11.62 -19.27 -19.19
N TYR A 226 -12.24 -19.24 -20.36
CA TYR A 226 -12.30 -18.01 -21.17
C TYR A 226 -13.48 -17.14 -20.75
N ILE A 227 -13.24 -15.82 -20.72
CA ILE A 227 -14.25 -14.82 -20.39
C ILE A 227 -14.23 -13.65 -21.38
N ASP A 228 -15.39 -13.04 -21.60
CA ASP A 228 -15.56 -11.89 -22.48
C ASP A 228 -15.21 -10.54 -21.82
N GLY A 229 -15.44 -9.45 -22.57
CA GLY A 229 -15.24 -8.07 -22.10
C GLY A 229 -16.08 -7.68 -20.87
N SER A 230 -17.18 -8.41 -20.67
CA SER A 230 -18.14 -8.25 -19.60
C SER A 230 -18.03 -9.34 -18.53
N TYR A 231 -16.95 -10.14 -18.51
CA TYR A 231 -16.74 -11.23 -17.56
C TYR A 231 -17.81 -12.33 -17.60
N ASN A 232 -18.48 -12.54 -18.74
CA ASN A 232 -19.27 -13.75 -18.96
C ASN A 232 -18.35 -14.90 -19.39
N LEU A 233 -18.67 -16.11 -18.96
CA LEU A 233 -17.99 -17.33 -19.41
C LEU A 233 -18.25 -17.53 -20.91
N LEU A 234 -17.18 -17.81 -21.66
CA LEU A 234 -17.27 -18.24 -23.04
C LEU A 234 -17.38 -19.77 -23.09
N SER A 235 -18.34 -20.28 -23.87
CA SER A 235 -18.50 -21.72 -24.06
C SER A 235 -17.41 -22.34 -24.93
N GLU A 236 -16.75 -21.53 -25.77
CA GLU A 236 -15.70 -21.96 -26.68
C GLU A 236 -14.47 -21.06 -26.54
N PRO A 237 -13.25 -21.63 -26.67
CA PRO A 237 -12.03 -20.83 -26.69
C PRO A 237 -12.03 -19.87 -27.88
N PRO A 238 -11.59 -18.61 -27.72
CA PRO A 238 -11.45 -17.71 -28.85
C PRO A 238 -10.39 -18.25 -29.82
N LYS A 239 -10.60 -18.08 -31.13
CA LYS A 239 -9.67 -18.54 -32.17
C LYS A 239 -8.26 -17.99 -31.92
N PRO A 240 -7.19 -18.80 -32.00
CA PRO A 240 -5.82 -18.30 -31.82
C PRO A 240 -5.53 -17.14 -32.76
N TYR A 241 -4.74 -16.17 -32.29
CA TYR A 241 -4.25 -15.13 -33.19
C TYR A 241 -3.25 -15.77 -34.16
N ASN A 242 -3.46 -15.55 -35.45
CA ASN A 242 -2.38 -15.73 -36.41
C ASN A 242 -1.31 -14.68 -36.07
N ARG A 243 -0.13 -15.12 -35.65
CA ARG A 243 0.92 -14.22 -35.15
C ARG A 243 1.35 -13.24 -36.22
N GLU A 244 1.51 -13.70 -37.46
CA GLU A 244 1.89 -12.88 -38.61
C GLU A 244 0.84 -11.83 -38.91
N GLN A 245 -0.44 -12.24 -38.98
CA GLN A 245 -1.57 -11.34 -39.18
C GLN A 245 -1.72 -10.35 -38.02
N TRP A 246 -1.57 -10.82 -36.79
CA TRP A 246 -1.68 -9.98 -35.60
C TRP A 246 -0.56 -8.93 -35.57
N ILE A 247 0.69 -9.32 -35.85
CA ILE A 247 1.81 -8.40 -36.00
C ILE A 247 1.45 -7.38 -37.08
N GLN A 248 1.00 -7.80 -38.26
CA GLN A 248 0.60 -6.90 -39.36
C GLN A 248 -0.58 -5.96 -39.05
N GLU A 249 -1.45 -6.34 -38.12
CA GLU A 249 -2.62 -5.57 -37.71
C GLU A 249 -2.36 -4.68 -36.48
N ASN A 250 -1.41 -5.05 -35.61
CA ASN A 250 -1.28 -4.48 -34.26
C ASN A 250 0.15 -4.10 -33.82
N ALA A 251 1.17 -4.12 -34.68
CA ALA A 251 2.53 -3.73 -34.29
C ALA A 251 2.72 -2.23 -33.94
N TYR A 252 1.63 -1.49 -33.70
CA TYR A 252 1.64 -0.19 -33.01
C TYR A 252 1.65 -0.29 -31.47
N ILE A 253 1.28 -1.44 -30.86
CA ILE A 253 1.14 -1.59 -29.39
C ILE A 253 2.33 -2.33 -28.75
N THR A 254 3.01 -3.21 -29.47
CA THR A 254 4.03 -4.06 -28.87
C THR A 254 5.41 -3.43 -28.96
N GLU A 255 5.93 -3.03 -27.80
CA GLU A 255 7.37 -3.15 -27.54
C GLU A 255 7.74 -4.63 -27.79
N MET A 256 8.51 -4.89 -28.85
CA MET A 256 9.11 -6.21 -29.04
C MET A 256 10.28 -6.29 -28.06
N ASP A 257 10.19 -7.17 -27.05
CA ASP A 257 11.23 -7.33 -26.03
C ASP A 257 11.63 -6.04 -25.28
N GLY A 258 10.67 -5.12 -25.07
CA GLY A 258 10.92 -3.82 -24.42
C GLY A 258 11.56 -2.77 -25.35
N ILE A 259 11.72 -3.07 -26.64
CA ILE A 259 12.19 -2.12 -27.64
C ILE A 259 10.97 -1.48 -28.32
N PRO A 260 10.75 -0.16 -28.15
CA PRO A 260 9.67 0.52 -28.86
C PRO A 260 9.93 0.47 -30.37
N LEU A 261 8.94 -0.02 -31.12
CA LEU A 261 8.94 0.02 -32.58
C LEU A 261 8.62 1.45 -33.03
N THR A 262 9.60 2.11 -33.62
CA THR A 262 9.54 3.44 -34.22
C THR A 262 9.67 3.32 -35.74
N PRO A 263 9.25 4.32 -36.52
CA PRO A 263 9.49 4.34 -37.96
C PRO A 263 10.97 4.12 -38.34
N GLY A 264 11.91 4.50 -37.47
CA GLY A 264 13.35 4.40 -37.71
C GLY A 264 13.98 3.03 -37.43
N ASN A 265 13.33 2.15 -36.68
CA ASN A 265 13.85 0.79 -36.38
C ASN A 265 12.89 -0.33 -36.76
N TYR A 266 11.70 -0.02 -37.29
CA TYR A 266 10.68 -1.00 -37.62
C TYR A 266 11.15 -2.00 -38.69
N GLU A 267 11.75 -1.49 -39.77
CA GLU A 267 12.24 -2.33 -40.87
C GLU A 267 13.43 -3.19 -40.43
N ASP A 268 14.30 -2.66 -39.57
CA ASP A 268 15.43 -3.41 -39.01
C ASP A 268 14.97 -4.56 -38.10
N VAL A 269 13.91 -4.35 -37.32
CA VAL A 269 13.39 -5.36 -36.39
C VAL A 269 12.52 -6.40 -37.09
N LEU A 270 11.71 -6.00 -38.06
CA LEU A 270 10.70 -6.86 -38.68
C LEU A 270 11.02 -7.27 -40.13
N GLY A 271 12.11 -6.76 -40.72
CA GLY A 271 12.54 -7.07 -42.09
C GLY A 271 11.59 -6.57 -43.19
N GLN A 272 10.68 -5.65 -42.87
CA GLN A 272 9.69 -5.11 -43.78
C GLN A 272 9.38 -3.65 -43.44
N PRO A 273 9.08 -2.78 -44.43
CA PRO A 273 8.80 -1.37 -44.16
C PRO A 273 7.54 -1.19 -43.32
N MET A 274 7.53 -0.15 -42.48
CA MET A 274 6.35 0.19 -41.68
C MET A 274 5.16 0.52 -42.59
N PRO A 275 3.97 -0.10 -42.38
CA PRO A 275 2.78 0.26 -43.13
C PRO A 275 2.47 1.77 -43.05
N GLU A 276 2.12 2.39 -44.17
CA GLU A 276 1.91 3.86 -44.26
C GLU A 276 0.84 4.38 -43.28
N ARG A 277 -0.23 3.59 -43.07
CA ARG A 277 -1.26 3.88 -42.06
C ARG A 277 -0.68 4.05 -40.65
N TRP A 278 0.42 3.36 -40.34
CA TRP A 278 1.05 3.36 -39.03
C TRP A 278 2.06 4.47 -38.89
N LYS A 279 2.84 4.73 -39.94
CA LYS A 279 3.71 5.90 -39.98
C LYS A 279 2.89 7.17 -39.69
N LYS A 280 1.72 7.31 -40.33
CA LYS A 280 0.78 8.42 -40.07
C LYS A 280 0.23 8.44 -38.65
N TRP A 281 -0.18 7.30 -38.09
CA TRP A 281 -0.66 7.26 -36.69
C TRP A 281 0.45 7.65 -35.71
N TYR A 282 1.65 7.09 -35.86
CA TYR A 282 2.82 7.40 -35.01
C TYR A 282 3.16 8.88 -35.07
N GLU A 283 3.23 9.45 -36.28
CA GLU A 283 3.45 10.88 -36.49
C GLU A 283 2.33 11.72 -35.86
N THR A 284 1.06 11.30 -35.94
CA THR A 284 -0.10 12.04 -35.39
C THR A 284 -0.17 11.99 -33.86
N GLU A 285 0.01 10.82 -33.25
CA GLU A 285 -0.01 10.67 -31.79
C GLU A 285 1.22 11.30 -31.13
N HIS A 286 2.41 11.11 -31.69
CA HIS A 286 3.59 11.80 -31.16
C HIS A 286 3.55 13.31 -31.42
N ALA A 287 2.95 13.77 -32.51
CA ALA A 287 2.72 15.20 -32.73
C ALA A 287 1.73 15.78 -31.71
N THR A 288 0.60 15.12 -31.44
CA THR A 288 -0.38 15.62 -30.45
C THR A 288 0.14 15.51 -29.01
N ARG A 289 0.87 14.45 -28.66
CA ARG A 289 1.49 14.30 -27.33
C ARG A 289 2.60 15.32 -27.08
N ASN A 290 3.30 15.77 -28.13
CA ASN A 290 4.29 16.85 -28.05
C ASN A 290 3.66 18.26 -28.11
N GLN A 291 2.45 18.42 -28.64
CA GLN A 291 1.75 19.72 -28.73
C GLN A 291 0.94 20.09 -27.47
N GLY A 292 0.64 19.13 -26.60
CA GLY A 292 -0.16 19.34 -25.38
C GLY A 292 0.62 19.49 -24.07
N ILE A 293 1.96 19.36 -24.08
CA ILE A 293 2.77 19.64 -22.90
C ILE A 293 2.90 21.16 -22.80
N VAL A 294 2.01 21.79 -22.02
CA VAL A 294 2.19 23.13 -21.45
C VAL A 294 3.65 23.24 -21.06
N SER A 295 4.38 24.18 -21.69
CA SER A 295 5.84 24.32 -21.63
C SER A 295 6.37 23.88 -20.27
N ALA A 296 6.83 22.63 -20.21
CA ALA A 296 7.58 22.15 -19.07
C ALA A 296 8.74 23.14 -18.89
N PRO A 297 9.14 23.47 -17.64
CA PRO A 297 10.29 24.32 -17.41
C PRO A 297 11.41 23.86 -18.31
N ASP A 298 12.02 24.80 -19.03
CA ASP A 298 12.97 24.58 -20.12
C ASP A 298 13.72 23.27 -19.94
N THR A 299 13.57 22.36 -20.90
CA THR A 299 14.17 21.02 -20.85
C THR A 299 15.67 21.05 -20.55
N GLU A 300 16.36 22.13 -20.88
CA GLU A 300 17.76 22.38 -20.49
C GLU A 300 17.90 22.54 -18.98
N THR A 301 17.00 23.30 -18.34
CA THR A 301 16.96 23.56 -16.89
C THR A 301 16.62 22.29 -16.10
N LEU A 302 15.64 21.50 -16.55
CA LEU A 302 15.33 20.20 -15.94
C LEU A 302 16.49 19.20 -16.10
N ARG A 303 17.14 19.17 -17.27
CA ARG A 303 18.33 18.32 -17.50
C ARG A 303 19.52 18.79 -16.65
N ALA A 304 19.71 20.10 -16.47
CA ALA A 304 20.74 20.65 -15.60
C ALA A 304 20.49 20.26 -14.14
N ALA A 305 19.27 20.45 -13.64
CA ALA A 305 18.88 20.05 -12.29
C ALA A 305 19.03 18.53 -12.07
N ALA A 306 18.66 17.70 -13.05
CA ALA A 306 18.84 16.26 -12.98
C ALA A 306 20.33 15.85 -12.99
N ARG A 307 21.18 16.50 -13.81
CA ARG A 307 22.63 16.26 -13.81
C ARG A 307 23.27 16.67 -12.48
N ASP A 308 22.84 17.77 -11.89
CA ASP A 308 23.35 18.24 -10.61
C ASP A 308 22.91 17.31 -9.47
N ALA A 309 21.64 16.89 -9.43
CA ALA A 309 21.17 15.88 -8.50
C ALA A 309 21.93 14.55 -8.64
N MET A 310 22.16 14.09 -9.88
CA MET A 310 22.93 12.88 -10.16
C MET A 310 24.40 13.01 -9.70
N LYS A 311 25.03 14.17 -9.92
CA LYS A 311 26.39 14.45 -9.41
C LYS A 311 26.44 14.47 -7.89
N THR A 312 25.45 15.08 -7.23
CA THR A 312 25.35 15.09 -5.76
C THR A 312 25.22 13.67 -5.21
N GLU A 313 24.32 12.86 -5.77
CA GLU A 313 24.14 11.48 -5.35
C GLU A 313 25.35 10.60 -5.67
N GLN A 314 25.98 10.76 -6.83
CA GLN A 314 27.23 10.08 -7.17
C GLN A 314 28.35 10.44 -6.19
N THR A 315 28.44 11.71 -5.78
CA THR A 315 29.43 12.18 -4.79
C THR A 315 29.16 11.56 -3.42
N ARG A 316 27.90 11.56 -2.97
CA ARG A 316 27.50 10.91 -1.70
C ARG A 316 27.79 9.42 -1.73
N PHE A 317 27.49 8.74 -2.83
CA PHE A 317 27.79 7.32 -3.01
C PHE A 317 29.30 7.04 -2.95
N GLN A 318 30.12 7.83 -3.66
CA GLN A 318 31.58 7.69 -3.61
C GLN A 318 32.17 8.01 -2.23
N GLN A 319 31.57 8.92 -1.48
CA GLN A 319 31.94 9.18 -0.08
C GLN A 319 31.58 7.99 0.81
N GLY A 320 30.36 7.45 0.67
CA GLY A 320 29.93 6.24 1.38
C GLY A 320 30.83 5.04 1.12
N LEU A 321 31.26 4.82 -0.13
CA LEU A 321 32.21 3.76 -0.47
C LEU A 321 33.59 3.96 0.17
N ARG A 322 34.10 5.20 0.20
CA ARG A 322 35.37 5.52 0.88
C ARG A 322 35.29 5.33 2.38
N GLU A 323 34.15 5.67 3.00
CA GLU A 323 33.94 5.39 4.42
C GLU A 323 33.87 3.90 4.71
N LEU A 324 33.17 3.13 3.87
CA LEU A 324 33.08 1.69 4.00
C LEU A 324 34.46 1.03 3.85
N GLU A 325 35.24 1.44 2.84
CA GLU A 325 36.60 0.95 2.64
C GLU A 325 37.51 1.29 3.82
N ARG A 326 37.35 2.49 4.42
CA ARG A 326 38.03 2.85 5.66
C ARG A 326 37.65 1.90 6.80
N PHE A 327 36.37 1.61 7.00
CA PHE A 327 35.91 0.70 8.06
C PHE A 327 36.39 -0.74 7.87
N VAL A 328 36.37 -1.26 6.63
CA VAL A 328 36.79 -2.63 6.33
C VAL A 328 38.29 -2.84 6.58
N ASN A 329 39.08 -1.78 6.51
CA ASN A 329 40.52 -1.81 6.73
C ASN A 329 40.94 -1.42 8.16
N MET A 330 40.01 -1.10 9.05
CA MET A 330 40.29 -0.92 10.48
C MET A 330 40.53 -2.26 11.16
N SER A 331 41.39 -2.29 12.17
CA SER A 331 41.40 -3.40 13.13
C SER A 331 40.12 -3.41 13.98
N ASP A 332 39.76 -4.55 14.56
CA ASP A 332 38.55 -4.68 15.38
C ASP A 332 38.53 -3.65 16.53
N ALA A 333 39.69 -3.36 17.15
CA ALA A 333 39.81 -2.36 18.21
C ALA A 333 39.59 -0.92 17.71
N GLU A 334 40.09 -0.58 16.52
CA GLU A 334 39.86 0.73 15.89
C GLU A 334 38.42 0.88 15.40
N PHE A 335 37.83 -0.20 14.90
CA PHE A 335 36.44 -0.26 14.48
C PHE A 335 35.50 -0.03 15.68
N GLU A 336 35.72 -0.73 16.78
CA GLU A 336 34.98 -0.56 18.04
C GLU A 336 35.13 0.88 18.57
N ALA A 337 36.35 1.43 18.57
CA ALA A 337 36.59 2.82 18.98
C ALA A 337 35.93 3.86 18.06
N GLU A 338 35.92 3.66 16.74
CA GLU A 338 35.25 4.56 15.79
C GLU A 338 33.73 4.45 15.86
N LEU A 339 33.19 3.24 16.06
CA LEU A 339 31.76 3.04 16.39
C LEU A 339 31.41 3.74 17.69
N GLN A 340 32.20 3.54 18.74
CA GLN A 340 32.00 4.20 20.02
C GLN A 340 32.11 5.71 19.87
N ARG A 341 33.01 6.24 19.04
CA ARG A 341 33.11 7.68 18.75
C ARG A 341 31.92 8.24 17.96
N ARG A 342 31.33 7.46 17.02
CA ARG A 342 30.20 7.89 16.19
C ARG A 342 28.84 7.71 16.88
N PHE A 343 28.71 6.66 17.70
CA PHE A 343 27.47 6.29 18.40
C PHE A 343 27.47 6.65 19.88
N THR A 344 28.59 7.13 20.41
CA THR A 344 28.60 7.98 21.60
C THR A 344 28.64 9.41 21.06
N PRO A 345 27.50 10.10 20.91
CA PRO A 345 27.57 11.55 20.79
C PRO A 345 28.39 12.05 21.97
N GLN A 346 28.95 13.26 21.88
CA GLN A 346 29.01 14.07 23.08
C GLN A 346 27.56 14.25 23.55
N LEU A 347 27.00 13.25 24.21
CA LEU A 347 25.77 13.36 24.96
C LEU A 347 26.17 14.34 26.06
N PRO A 348 25.67 15.59 26.08
CA PRO A 348 25.64 16.31 27.34
C PRO A 348 25.05 15.31 28.34
N GLU A 349 25.74 15.06 29.46
CA GLU A 349 25.36 14.04 30.45
C GLU A 349 23.84 13.92 30.46
N LEU A 350 23.32 12.79 29.93
CA LEU A 350 21.89 12.60 29.89
C LEU A 350 21.43 12.88 31.31
N PRO A 351 20.52 13.86 31.52
CA PRO A 351 20.09 14.21 32.85
C PRO A 351 19.70 12.91 33.53
N THR A 352 20.33 12.62 34.67
CA THR A 352 20.04 11.40 35.42
C THR A 352 18.53 11.27 35.58
N ILE A 353 18.00 10.06 35.73
CA ILE A 353 16.55 9.86 35.96
C ILE A 353 16.06 10.80 37.06
N GLN A 354 16.86 10.97 38.12
CA GLN A 354 16.62 11.94 39.19
C GLN A 354 16.51 13.40 38.71
N ARG A 355 17.36 13.83 37.77
CA ARG A 355 17.36 15.19 37.21
C ARG A 355 16.18 15.40 36.27
N LEU A 356 15.81 14.40 35.46
CA LEU A 356 14.60 14.42 34.65
C LEU A 356 13.33 14.45 35.51
N GLU A 357 13.28 13.64 36.56
CA GLU A 357 12.18 13.65 37.54
C GLU A 357 12.08 15.01 38.24
N ASN A 358 13.21 15.59 38.67
CA ASN A 358 13.23 16.91 39.29
C ASN A 358 12.81 18.04 38.34
N GLN A 359 13.15 17.93 37.05
CA GLN A 359 12.78 18.90 36.02
C GLN A 359 11.29 18.79 35.65
N LEU A 360 10.80 17.57 35.42
CA LEU A 360 9.37 17.33 35.21
C LEU A 360 8.56 17.74 36.44
N TRP A 361 9.11 17.55 37.64
CA TRP A 361 8.49 17.97 38.89
C TRP A 361 8.45 19.49 39.06
N SER A 362 9.51 20.21 38.72
CA SER A 362 9.51 21.68 38.79
C SER A 362 8.51 22.27 37.77
N GLU A 363 8.39 21.68 36.60
CA GLU A 363 7.38 22.02 35.59
C GLU A 363 5.96 21.67 36.08
N ALA A 364 5.78 20.52 36.74
CA ALA A 364 4.50 20.14 37.35
C ALA A 364 4.07 21.06 38.50
N GLN A 365 5.01 21.55 39.30
CA GLN A 365 4.74 22.58 40.32
C GLN A 365 4.28 23.89 39.68
N SER A 366 4.87 24.29 38.55
CA SER A 366 4.43 25.48 37.81
C SER A 366 3.00 25.31 37.26
N ALA A 367 2.60 24.08 36.93
CA ALA A 367 1.25 23.69 36.53
C ALA A 367 0.28 23.46 37.71
N ARG A 368 0.68 23.78 38.95
CA ARG A 368 -0.11 23.59 40.19
C ARG A 368 -0.50 22.13 40.48
N MET A 369 0.28 21.16 40.01
CA MET A 369 0.07 19.75 40.30
C MET A 369 0.72 19.37 41.65
N THR A 370 0.04 18.56 42.47
CA THR A 370 0.59 18.05 43.74
C THR A 370 1.48 16.82 43.51
N PRO A 371 2.45 16.52 44.40
CA PRO A 371 3.40 15.41 44.21
C PRO A 371 2.72 14.06 44.04
N ALA A 372 1.73 13.79 44.89
CA ALA A 372 0.96 12.55 44.84
C ALA A 372 0.20 12.39 43.52
N ARG A 373 -0.32 13.48 42.97
CA ARG A 373 -1.10 13.48 41.73
C ARG A 373 -0.21 13.26 40.50
N PHE A 374 0.98 13.85 40.49
CA PHE A 374 1.97 13.62 39.43
C PHE A 374 2.49 12.19 39.44
N GLN A 375 2.84 11.64 40.61
CA GLN A 375 3.24 10.23 40.72
C GLN A 375 2.13 9.26 40.30
N ALA A 376 0.88 9.54 40.66
CA ALA A 376 -0.26 8.73 40.21
C ALA A 376 -0.42 8.78 38.69
N ALA A 377 -0.23 9.95 38.07
CA ALA A 377 -0.24 10.10 36.62
C ALA A 377 0.88 9.30 35.95
N LEU A 378 2.13 9.40 36.44
CA LEU A 378 3.26 8.64 35.90
C LEU A 378 3.04 7.13 36.00
N LYS A 379 2.51 6.61 37.11
CA LYS A 379 2.19 5.18 37.25
C LYS A 379 1.16 4.71 36.22
N ILE A 380 0.19 5.55 35.88
CA ILE A 380 -0.80 5.23 34.82
C ILE A 380 -0.10 5.19 33.46
N LEU A 381 0.80 6.14 33.17
CA LEU A 381 1.55 6.18 31.91
C LEU A 381 2.54 5.00 31.79
N GLU A 382 3.25 4.66 32.85
CA GLU A 382 4.17 3.54 32.89
C GLU A 382 3.44 2.21 32.68
N LYS A 383 2.28 2.04 33.34
CA LYS A 383 1.51 0.79 33.26
C LYS A 383 0.89 0.52 31.88
N TYR A 384 0.46 1.56 31.17
CA TYR A 384 -0.33 1.42 29.94
C TYR A 384 0.35 2.01 28.69
N GLY A 385 1.56 2.57 28.80
CA GLY A 385 2.20 3.31 27.73
C GLY A 385 1.69 4.76 27.60
N SER A 386 2.35 5.58 26.79
CA SER A 386 2.08 7.03 26.69
C SER A 386 0.67 7.35 26.20
N GLU A 387 0.21 6.71 25.13
CA GLU A 387 -1.08 7.04 24.50
C GLU A 387 -2.27 6.51 25.30
N GLU A 388 -2.31 5.19 25.55
CA GLU A 388 -3.37 4.55 26.32
C GLU A 388 -3.35 5.01 27.79
N GLY A 389 -2.16 5.25 28.36
CA GLY A 389 -2.02 5.86 29.67
C GLY A 389 -2.59 7.28 29.73
N MET A 390 -2.37 8.14 28.71
CA MET A 390 -2.98 9.47 28.66
C MET A 390 -4.51 9.42 28.49
N ARG A 391 -5.04 8.38 27.83
CA ARG A 391 -6.49 8.15 27.74
C ARG A 391 -7.06 7.74 29.10
N LYS A 392 -6.43 6.78 29.79
CA LYS A 392 -6.81 6.33 31.14
C LYS A 392 -6.68 7.47 32.16
N LEU A 393 -5.63 8.28 32.06
CA LEU A 393 -5.43 9.45 32.92
C LEU A 393 -6.52 10.50 32.70
N ARG A 394 -6.93 10.76 31.45
CA ARG A 394 -8.07 11.66 31.15
C ARG A 394 -9.37 11.19 31.79
N GLN A 395 -9.58 9.88 31.90
CA GLN A 395 -10.78 9.30 32.52
C GLN A 395 -10.71 9.36 34.05
N ALA A 396 -9.56 9.02 34.63
CA ALA A 396 -9.37 8.97 36.08
C ALA A 396 -9.21 10.36 36.71
N ASP A 397 -8.47 11.25 36.05
CA ASP A 397 -8.18 12.61 36.50
C ASP A 397 -7.96 13.56 35.30
N PRO A 398 -9.04 14.15 34.75
CA PRO A 398 -8.98 15.01 33.57
C PRO A 398 -8.04 16.20 33.70
N LYS A 399 -7.97 16.78 34.90
CA LYS A 399 -7.15 17.95 35.17
C LYS A 399 -5.67 17.55 35.29
N ALA A 400 -5.35 16.36 35.80
CA ALA A 400 -3.97 15.84 35.78
C ALA A 400 -3.52 15.55 34.35
N ALA A 401 -4.41 15.01 33.51
CA ALA A 401 -4.10 14.78 32.10
C ALA A 401 -3.83 16.08 31.33
N ALA A 402 -4.60 17.14 31.59
CA ALA A 402 -4.36 18.45 30.96
C ALA A 402 -3.00 19.04 31.37
N GLU A 403 -2.67 18.98 32.66
CA GLU A 403 -1.38 19.45 33.21
C GLU A 403 -0.21 18.62 32.66
N VAL A 404 -0.31 17.29 32.61
CA VAL A 404 0.71 16.40 31.99
C VAL A 404 0.87 16.68 30.50
N LYS A 405 -0.23 16.90 29.77
CA LYS A 405 -0.17 17.25 28.34
C LYS A 405 0.56 18.58 28.13
N GLN A 406 0.38 19.56 29.02
CA GLN A 406 1.07 20.84 28.96
C GLN A 406 2.58 20.69 29.22
N ILE A 407 2.96 19.86 30.19
CA ILE A 407 4.37 19.56 30.51
C ILE A 407 5.04 18.84 29.32
N LEU A 408 4.41 17.79 28.79
CA LEU A 408 4.98 17.00 27.69
C LEU A 408 4.91 17.71 26.32
N GLY A 409 3.92 18.57 26.11
CA GLY A 409 3.73 19.33 24.88
C GLY A 409 4.50 20.65 24.82
N GLY A 410 5.07 21.11 25.94
CA GLY A 410 5.84 22.35 26.03
C GLY A 410 7.23 22.29 25.41
N ALA A 411 7.67 21.12 24.93
CA ALA A 411 9.03 20.92 24.40
C ALA A 411 9.18 21.06 22.87
N ALA A 412 8.18 21.58 22.12
CA ALA A 412 8.34 21.77 20.67
C ALA A 412 7.76 23.09 20.10
N THR A 413 8.67 23.84 19.46
CA THR A 413 8.52 24.87 18.41
C THR A 413 7.93 26.26 18.76
N PRO A 414 8.77 27.32 18.84
CA PRO A 414 8.29 28.70 18.73
C PRO A 414 7.96 29.00 17.27
N GLY A 415 6.68 28.91 16.90
CA GLY A 415 6.29 29.20 15.51
C GLY A 415 4.88 28.81 15.09
N GLU A 416 3.87 28.91 15.95
CA GLU A 416 2.48 28.99 15.46
C GLU A 416 1.84 30.23 16.06
N SER A 417 1.99 31.33 15.32
CA SER A 417 1.29 32.58 15.56
C SER A 417 -0.20 32.36 15.40
N SER A 418 -0.92 32.72 16.45
CA SER A 418 -2.34 33.07 16.47
C SER A 418 -2.71 33.97 15.28
N GLN A 419 -3.35 33.40 14.26
CA GLN A 419 -4.08 34.17 13.25
C GLN A 419 -5.52 34.40 13.75
N PRO A 420 -5.99 35.65 13.77
CA PRO A 420 -7.33 35.99 14.24
C PRO A 420 -8.40 35.61 13.22
N PHE A 421 -9.53 35.15 13.74
CA PHE A 421 -10.82 34.99 13.06
C PHE A 421 -11.08 36.12 12.04
N MET A 422 -10.93 35.83 10.75
CA MET A 422 -11.47 36.69 9.69
C MET A 422 -12.93 36.31 9.44
N LYS A 423 -13.78 37.33 9.58
CA LYS A 423 -15.22 37.31 9.35
C LYS A 423 -15.54 36.87 7.92
N SER A 424 -16.51 35.97 7.82
CA SER A 424 -17.21 35.59 6.60
C SER A 424 -17.81 36.81 5.89
N LYS A 425 -17.63 36.85 4.56
CA LYS A 425 -18.38 37.69 3.61
C LYS A 425 -19.33 36.80 2.79
N PRO A 426 -20.37 37.38 2.16
CA PRO A 426 -21.73 36.86 2.27
C PRO A 426 -22.16 35.93 1.13
N GLU A 427 -23.13 35.09 1.51
CA GLU A 427 -24.08 34.33 0.68
C GLU A 427 -24.37 34.91 -0.71
N ASP A 428 -23.97 34.14 -1.73
CA ASP A 428 -24.47 34.28 -3.10
C ASP A 428 -25.87 33.61 -3.16
N GLN A 429 -26.91 34.43 -3.05
CA GLN A 429 -28.29 34.01 -3.23
C GLN A 429 -28.59 33.77 -4.72
N ARG A 430 -28.39 32.53 -5.18
CA ARG A 430 -29.01 32.05 -6.42
C ARG A 430 -29.99 30.92 -6.08
N ARG A 431 -31.27 31.30 -5.93
CA ARG A 431 -32.39 30.36 -5.87
C ARG A 431 -32.54 29.64 -7.21
N PRO A 432 -32.79 28.32 -7.23
CA PRO A 432 -33.25 27.64 -8.44
C PRO A 432 -34.71 28.01 -8.74
N PRO A 433 -35.13 28.01 -10.02
CA PRO A 433 -36.51 28.32 -10.41
C PRO A 433 -37.46 27.20 -9.97
N ARG A 434 -38.67 27.59 -9.53
CA ARG A 434 -39.77 26.68 -9.23
C ARG A 434 -40.34 26.06 -10.53
N PRO A 435 -40.82 24.81 -10.49
CA PRO A 435 -41.52 24.22 -11.61
C PRO A 435 -42.92 24.84 -11.75
N ASN A 436 -43.30 25.17 -12.99
CA ASN A 436 -44.67 25.49 -13.36
C ASN A 436 -45.44 24.19 -13.61
N ALA A 437 -46.58 24.03 -12.94
CA ALA A 437 -47.69 23.17 -13.38
C ALA A 437 -48.77 24.08 -13.99
N PRO A 438 -49.58 23.61 -14.95
CA PRO A 438 -50.57 22.56 -14.72
C PRO A 438 -50.26 21.21 -15.37
#